data_AF-A0A1H3M706-F1
#
_entry.id   AF-A0A1H3M706-F1
#
_cell.length_a   1.000
_cell.length_b   1.000
_cell.length_c   1.000
_cell.angle_alpha   90.00
_cell.angle_beta   90.00
_cell.angle_gamma   90.00
#
_symmetry.space_group_name_H-M   'P 1'
#
loop_
_entity.id
_entity.type
_entity.pdbx_description
1 polymer ?
#
loop_
_entity_poly.entity_id
_entity_poly.type
_entity_poly.pdbx_seq_one_letter_code
_entity_poly.pdbx_strand_id
1 'polypeptide(L)'
;MNYQVILPAIWKDGLVNNDWITLENNFPDEAANAKAWQIESGLTVIGCEDRAFVATYEGIETMCLHYHCTDPVGEGEFDRVLKRIEQGSSTVNDARFIRHYVTGIRQGAIVGAHRP
;
A
#
# COMPACT_ATOMS: atom_id res chain seq x y z
N MET A 1 3.18 -2.39 11.71
CA MET A 1 3.15 -3.87 11.75
C MET A 1 3.58 -4.36 10.38
N ASN A 2 4.42 -5.40 10.31
CA ASN A 2 4.81 -5.98 9.03
C ASN A 2 3.84 -7.12 8.71
N TYR A 3 3.20 -7.04 7.55
CA TYR A 3 2.28 -8.04 7.04
C TYR A 3 2.96 -8.82 5.92
N GLN A 4 2.63 -10.11 5.83
CA GLN A 4 3.04 -10.94 4.70
C GLN A 4 1.78 -11.32 3.93
N VAL A 5 1.79 -11.06 2.63
CA VAL A 5 0.67 -11.34 1.72
C VAL A 5 1.17 -12.13 0.51
N ILE A 6 0.30 -12.96 -0.05
CA ILE A 6 0.59 -13.76 -1.25
C ILE A 6 -0.11 -13.06 -2.42
N LEU A 7 0.67 -12.57 -3.38
CA LEU A 7 0.14 -11.87 -4.56
C LEU A 7 0.83 -12.41 -5.83
N PRO A 8 0.25 -12.17 -7.01
CA PRO A 8 0.87 -12.52 -8.27
C PRO A 8 2.30 -11.99 -8.41
N ALA A 9 3.20 -12.84 -8.90
CA ALA A 9 4.62 -12.52 -9.08
C ALA A 9 4.82 -11.42 -10.12
N ILE A 10 3.92 -11.34 -11.12
CA ILE A 10 3.95 -10.34 -12.18
C ILE A 10 3.71 -8.91 -11.65
N TRP A 11 3.12 -8.76 -10.46
CA TRP A 11 2.90 -7.44 -9.85
C TRP A 11 4.17 -6.86 -9.20
N LYS A 12 5.28 -7.63 -9.14
CA LYS A 12 6.50 -7.26 -8.41
C LYS A 12 7.04 -5.90 -8.82
N ASP A 13 7.20 -5.65 -10.12
CA ASP A 13 7.80 -4.41 -10.59
C ASP A 13 6.92 -3.19 -10.26
N GLY A 14 5.60 -3.32 -10.40
CA GLY A 14 4.66 -2.27 -10.04
C GLY A 14 4.63 -2.02 -8.53
N LEU A 15 4.50 -3.08 -7.72
CA LEU A 15 4.30 -2.94 -6.27
C LEU A 15 5.58 -2.65 -5.49
N VAL A 16 6.72 -3.24 -5.88
CA VAL A 16 7.99 -3.10 -5.16
C VAL A 16 8.83 -1.96 -5.74
N ASN A 17 8.95 -1.90 -7.07
CA ASN A 17 9.83 -0.94 -7.75
C ASN A 17 9.10 0.33 -8.20
N ASN A 18 7.78 0.40 -8.03
CA ASN A 18 6.91 1.45 -8.58
C ASN A 18 7.07 1.63 -10.11
N ASP A 19 7.47 0.56 -10.80
CA ASP A 19 7.60 0.51 -12.26
C ASP A 19 6.40 -0.24 -12.85
N TRP A 20 5.39 0.54 -13.22
CA TRP A 20 4.15 0.04 -13.78
C TRP A 20 4.21 -0.15 -15.29
N ILE A 21 5.23 0.37 -15.97
CA ILE A 21 5.23 0.51 -17.44
C ILE A 21 5.12 -0.86 -18.11
N THR A 22 5.92 -1.82 -17.67
CA THR A 22 5.93 -3.18 -18.25
C THR A 22 4.60 -3.89 -18.01
N LEU A 23 4.00 -3.72 -16.82
CA LEU A 23 2.74 -4.35 -16.48
C LEU A 23 1.57 -3.70 -17.23
N GLU A 24 1.51 -2.37 -17.29
CA GLU A 24 0.45 -1.62 -18.00
C GLU A 24 0.43 -1.90 -19.51
N ASN A 25 1.61 -2.03 -20.14
CA ASN A 25 1.70 -2.26 -21.58
C ASN A 25 1.40 -3.70 -21.98
N ASN A 26 1.80 -4.69 -21.17
CA ASN A 26 1.69 -6.10 -21.53
C ASN A 26 0.48 -6.79 -20.89
N PHE A 27 0.05 -6.35 -19.71
CA PHE A 27 -1.01 -6.95 -18.90
C PHE A 27 -1.86 -5.86 -18.22
N PRO A 28 -2.60 -5.05 -19.00
CA PRO A 28 -3.32 -3.89 -18.47
C PRO A 28 -4.34 -4.24 -17.38
N ASP A 29 -5.00 -5.39 -17.47
CA ASP A 29 -5.95 -5.87 -16.46
C ASP A 29 -5.23 -6.20 -15.14
N GLU A 30 -4.05 -6.81 -15.20
CA GLU A 30 -3.23 -7.12 -14.02
C GLU A 30 -2.69 -5.85 -13.37
N ALA A 31 -2.33 -4.83 -14.16
CA ALA A 31 -1.97 -3.52 -13.64
C ALA A 31 -3.15 -2.87 -12.89
N ALA A 32 -4.36 -2.98 -13.42
CA ALA A 32 -5.56 -2.47 -12.75
C ALA A 32 -5.85 -3.22 -11.45
N ASN A 33 -5.77 -4.56 -11.46
CA ASN A 33 -5.99 -5.40 -10.27
C ASN A 33 -4.96 -5.12 -9.17
N ALA A 34 -3.67 -5.02 -9.52
CA ALA A 34 -2.60 -4.69 -8.58
C ALA A 34 -2.81 -3.33 -7.90
N LYS A 35 -3.23 -2.32 -8.67
CA LYS A 35 -3.53 -0.97 -8.14
C LYS A 35 -4.79 -0.98 -7.27
N ALA A 36 -5.84 -1.68 -7.69
CA ALA A 36 -7.06 -1.84 -6.88
C ALA A 36 -6.72 -2.50 -5.54
N TRP A 37 -5.95 -3.59 -5.56
CA TRP A 37 -5.47 -4.24 -4.34
C TRP A 37 -4.68 -3.30 -3.44
N GLN A 38 -3.78 -2.49 -3.99
CA GLN A 38 -2.98 -1.54 -3.21
C GLN A 38 -3.86 -0.46 -2.52
N ILE A 39 -4.92 0.00 -3.20
CA ILE A 39 -5.89 0.97 -2.65
C ILE A 39 -6.78 0.31 -1.59
N GLU A 40 -7.36 -0.84 -1.90
CA GLU A 40 -8.33 -1.52 -1.04
C GLU A 40 -7.69 -2.09 0.23
N SER A 41 -6.45 -2.56 0.14
CA SER A 41 -5.74 -3.10 1.30
C SER A 41 -5.20 -2.02 2.23
N GLY A 42 -5.02 -0.78 1.73
CA GLY A 42 -4.30 0.28 2.45
C GLY A 42 -2.81 -0.05 2.72
N LEU A 43 -2.29 -1.14 2.13
CA LEU A 43 -0.94 -1.62 2.40
C LEU A 43 0.07 -1.07 1.38
N THR A 44 1.24 -0.70 1.87
CA THR A 44 2.41 -0.39 1.05
C THR A 44 3.37 -1.57 1.07
N VAL A 45 3.66 -2.09 -0.12
CA VAL A 45 4.65 -3.14 -0.31
C VAL A 45 6.05 -2.54 -0.16
N ILE A 46 6.86 -3.15 0.70
CA ILE A 46 8.25 -2.72 0.96
C ILE A 46 9.29 -3.71 0.40
N GLY A 47 8.84 -4.88 -0.05
CA GLY A 47 9.69 -5.90 -0.65
C GLY A 47 8.93 -7.20 -0.90
N CYS A 48 9.63 -8.18 -1.44
CA CYS A 48 9.14 -9.53 -1.61
C CYS A 48 10.28 -10.55 -1.51
N GLU A 49 9.94 -11.81 -1.32
CA GLU A 49 10.89 -12.91 -1.51
C GLU A 49 11.26 -13.05 -3.00
N ASP A 50 12.39 -13.69 -3.29
CA ASP A 50 12.85 -13.89 -4.68
C ASP A 50 12.30 -15.14 -5.33
N ARG A 51 11.79 -16.09 -4.55
CA ARG A 51 11.37 -17.40 -5.05
C ARG A 51 9.87 -17.43 -5.31
N ALA A 52 9.51 -17.43 -6.59
CA ALA A 52 8.14 -17.62 -7.02
C ALA A 52 7.65 -19.06 -6.77
N PHE A 53 6.37 -19.20 -6.45
CA PHE A 53 5.69 -20.48 -6.24
C PHE A 53 4.28 -20.45 -6.82
N VAL A 54 3.75 -21.61 -7.19
CA VAL A 54 2.38 -21.72 -7.71
C VAL A 54 1.40 -21.74 -6.54
N ALA A 55 0.40 -20.87 -6.58
CA ALA A 55 -0.67 -20.80 -5.59
C ALA A 55 -2.00 -20.37 -6.24
N THR A 56 -3.10 -20.54 -5.52
CA THR A 56 -4.40 -20.03 -5.96
C THR A 56 -4.58 -18.60 -5.47
N TYR A 57 -4.67 -17.64 -6.40
CA TYR A 57 -5.02 -16.25 -6.15
C TYR A 57 -6.40 -15.98 -6.78
N GLU A 58 -7.35 -15.49 -5.98
CA GLU A 58 -8.74 -15.24 -6.43
C GLU A 58 -9.41 -16.42 -7.18
N GLY A 59 -9.09 -17.65 -6.77
CA GLY A 59 -9.64 -18.86 -7.38
C GLY A 59 -8.93 -19.31 -8.67
N ILE A 60 -7.87 -18.62 -9.09
CA ILE A 60 -7.07 -18.95 -10.27
C ILE A 60 -5.68 -19.41 -9.84
N GLU A 61 -5.22 -20.54 -10.39
CA GLU A 61 -3.84 -20.98 -10.19
C GLU A 61 -2.88 -20.04 -10.92
N THR A 62 -2.01 -19.37 -10.17
CA THR A 62 -1.08 -18.38 -10.71
C THR A 62 0.27 -18.45 -10.01
N MET A 63 1.28 -17.87 -10.66
CA MET A 63 2.61 -17.75 -10.08
C MET A 63 2.63 -16.58 -9.09
N CYS A 64 2.93 -16.85 -7.82
CA CYS A 64 2.87 -15.90 -6.72
C CYS A 64 4.23 -15.68 -6.05
N LEU A 65 4.33 -14.58 -5.29
CA LEU A 65 5.42 -14.28 -4.37
C LEU A 65 4.87 -13.96 -2.98
N HIS A 66 5.71 -14.14 -1.97
CA HIS A 66 5.48 -13.58 -0.66
C HIS A 66 5.93 -12.12 -0.64
N TYR A 67 4.98 -11.20 -0.48
CA TYR A 67 5.24 -9.77 -0.36
C TYR A 67 5.27 -9.37 1.11
N HIS A 68 6.22 -8.52 1.46
CA HIS A 68 6.30 -7.86 2.75
C HIS A 68 5.68 -6.48 2.62
N CYS A 69 4.70 -6.21 3.46
CA CYS A 69 3.96 -4.96 3.45
C CYS A 69 4.08 -4.25 4.80
N THR A 70 4.07 -2.93 4.74
CA THR A 70 3.79 -2.06 5.86
C THR A 70 2.47 -1.34 5.61
N ASP A 71 1.80 -0.98 6.69
CA ASP A 71 0.77 0.05 6.64
C ASP A 71 1.53 1.41 6.63
N PRO A 72 1.51 2.19 5.53
CA PRO A 72 2.37 3.36 5.34
C PRO A 72 2.05 4.50 6.32
N VAL A 73 0.88 4.52 6.92
CA VAL A 73 0.61 5.31 8.11
C VAL A 73 -0.52 4.60 8.79
N GLY A 74 -0.28 4.04 9.98
CA GLY A 74 -1.27 3.29 10.74
C GLY A 74 -2.69 3.79 10.49
N GLU A 75 -3.38 3.24 9.50
CA GLU A 75 -4.72 3.70 9.14
C GLU A 75 -5.63 3.31 10.29
N GLY A 76 -5.35 2.16 10.90
CA GLY A 76 -5.89 1.80 12.21
C GLY A 76 -5.53 2.78 13.33
N GLU A 77 -4.40 3.49 13.29
CA GLU A 77 -4.06 4.53 14.27
C GLU A 77 -4.78 5.85 13.97
N PHE A 78 -4.88 6.26 12.71
CA PHE A 78 -5.65 7.43 12.29
C PHE A 78 -7.15 7.24 12.56
N ASP A 79 -7.73 6.09 12.22
CA ASP A 79 -9.12 5.76 12.55
C ASP A 79 -9.36 5.70 14.06
N ARG A 80 -8.41 5.16 14.83
CA ARG A 80 -8.48 5.19 16.30
C ARG A 80 -8.41 6.62 16.84
N VAL A 81 -7.56 7.47 16.26
CA VAL A 81 -7.43 8.89 16.61
C VAL A 81 -8.73 9.63 16.27
N LEU A 82 -9.28 9.44 15.07
CA LEU A 82 -10.56 10.01 14.65
C LEU A 82 -11.71 9.58 15.58
N LYS A 83 -11.82 8.28 15.86
CA LYS A 83 -12.84 7.74 16.76
C LYS A 83 -12.74 8.33 18.17
N ARG A 84 -11.51 8.54 18.70
CA ARG A 84 -11.33 9.22 19.99
C ARG A 84 -11.80 10.67 19.96
N ILE A 85 -11.56 11.38 18.85
CA ILE A 85 -12.01 12.77 18.66
C ILE A 85 -13.54 12.84 18.60
N GLU A 86 -14.18 11.98 17.82
CA GLU A 86 -15.64 11.90 17.72
C GLU A 86 -16.30 11.58 19.07
N GLN A 87 -15.65 10.75 19.88
CA GLN A 87 -16.12 10.39 21.23
C GLN A 87 -15.79 11.44 22.30
N GLY A 88 -15.11 12.55 21.94
CA GLY A 88 -14.68 13.58 22.90
C GLY A 88 -13.60 13.12 23.88
N SER A 89 -12.90 12.03 23.57
CA SER A 89 -11.84 11.41 24.39
C SER A 89 -10.42 11.69 23.84
N SER A 90 -10.28 12.71 23.00
CA SER A 90 -9.02 13.06 22.36
C SER A 90 -8.02 13.70 23.32
N THR A 91 -6.75 13.53 23.00
CA THR A 91 -5.60 14.01 23.75
C THR A 91 -4.74 14.96 22.92
N VAL A 92 -3.80 15.67 23.56
CA VAL A 92 -2.81 16.50 22.86
C VAL A 92 -1.94 15.68 21.89
N ASN A 93 -1.73 14.40 22.18
CA ASN A 93 -1.00 13.49 21.30
C ASN A 93 -1.77 13.19 20.01
N ASP A 94 -3.10 13.05 20.09
CA ASP A 94 -3.96 12.87 18.92
C ASP A 94 -3.89 14.09 17.97
N ALA A 95 -3.90 15.29 18.53
CA ALA A 95 -3.73 16.52 17.75
C ALA A 95 -2.34 16.63 17.09
N ARG A 96 -1.29 16.17 17.77
CA ARG A 96 0.08 16.12 17.23
C ARG A 96 0.17 15.09 16.10
N PHE A 97 -0.45 13.92 16.26
CA PHE A 97 -0.52 12.87 15.24
C PHE A 97 -1.18 13.39 13.96
N ILE A 98 -2.37 14.01 14.05
CA ILE A 98 -3.06 14.59 12.89
C ILE A 98 -2.19 15.67 12.22
N ARG A 99 -1.52 16.53 13.00
CA ARG A 99 -0.65 17.56 12.44
C ARG A 99 0.50 16.95 11.64
N HIS A 100 1.13 15.88 12.16
CA HIS A 100 2.17 15.16 11.41
C HIS A 100 1.60 14.48 10.16
N TYR A 101 0.45 13.82 10.27
CA TYR A 101 -0.24 13.18 9.16
C TYR A 101 -0.53 14.16 8.01
N VAL A 102 -1.18 15.29 8.31
CA VAL A 102 -1.47 16.36 7.35
C VAL A 102 -0.19 16.95 6.73
N THR A 103 0.88 17.10 7.54
CA THR A 103 2.16 17.60 7.04
C THR A 103 2.82 16.60 6.08
N GLY A 104 2.74 15.29 6.38
CA GLY A 104 3.22 14.22 5.50
C GLY A 104 2.48 14.14 4.17
N ILE A 105 1.14 14.27 4.18
CA ILE A 105 0.33 14.35 2.96
C ILE A 105 0.76 15.54 2.10
N ARG A 106 0.95 16.71 2.72
CA ARG A 106 1.43 17.90 2.00
C ARG A 106 2.79 17.65 1.36
N GLN A 107 3.72 16.98 2.03
CA GLN A 107 5.03 16.66 1.47
C GLN A 107 4.95 15.65 0.31
N GLY A 108 4.13 14.61 0.41
CA GLY A 108 3.90 13.65 -0.67
C GLY A 108 3.27 14.29 -1.92
N ALA A 109 2.35 15.24 -1.74
CA ALA A 109 1.75 15.99 -2.84
C ALA A 109 2.73 16.95 -3.56
N ILE A 110 3.76 17.44 -2.86
CA ILE A 110 4.77 18.34 -3.44
C ILE A 110 5.80 17.55 -4.27
N VAL A 111 6.13 16.31 -3.89
CA VAL A 111 7.07 15.46 -4.65
C VAL A 111 6.48 15.01 -6.00
N GLY A 112 5.15 14.92 -6.12
CA GLY A 112 4.46 14.64 -7.39
C GLY A 112 4.36 15.83 -8.36
N ALA A 113 4.66 17.06 -7.92
CA ALA A 113 4.53 18.28 -8.73
C ALA A 113 5.84 18.74 -9.40
N HIS A 114 6.93 18.00 -9.22
CA HIS A 114 8.22 18.27 -9.88
C HIS A 114 8.66 17.08 -10.73
N ARG A 115 8.13 17.02 -11.96
CA ARG A 115 8.90 16.50 -13.10
C ARG A 115 9.10 17.66 -14.09
N PRO A 116 10.35 17.92 -14.53
CA PRO A 116 10.63 18.90 -15.57
C PRO A 116 10.02 18.51 -16.92
#